data_AF-A0AAW5EGW9-F1
#
_entry.id   AF-A0AAW5EGW9-F1
#
_cell.length_a   1.000
_cell.length_b   1.000
_cell.length_c   1.000
_cell.angle_alpha   90.00
_cell.angle_beta   90.00
_cell.angle_gamma   90.00
#
_symmetry.space_group_name_H-M   'P 1'
#
loop_
_entity.id
_entity.type
_entity.pdbx_description
1 polymer ?
#
loop_
_entity_poly.entity_id
_entity_poly.type
_entity_poly.pdbx_seq_one_letter_code
_entity_poly.pdbx_strand_id
1 'polypeptide(L)'
;MKKFKEFSLRFLFKVSEQPVLVKDLLEANALFNDGMLVDPSKLNFNFKILNSYIYFGVFCAVVLLPLLLITHYFLTKLDFHISIVSAVMVTACVFIGYDIFKVYTRKIISKKIIQKAWALHFPYFAYEKYSTMAGEFYKEALKEEIPKANLEQYVLDKIIHSK
;
A
#
# COMPACT_ATOMS: atom_id res chain seq x y z
N MET A 1 -4.72 -19.44 -3.22
CA MET A 1 -4.17 -18.06 -3.34
C MET A 1 -4.64 -17.09 -2.25
N LYS A 2 -5.94 -16.99 -1.89
CA LYS A 2 -6.42 -16.03 -0.86
C LYS A 2 -5.70 -16.17 0.51
N LYS A 3 -5.53 -17.41 0.99
CA LYS A 3 -4.83 -17.70 2.26
C LYS A 3 -3.38 -17.22 2.28
N PHE A 4 -2.64 -17.39 1.18
CA PHE A 4 -1.25 -16.93 1.06
C PHE A 4 -1.17 -15.40 1.09
N LYS A 5 -2.04 -14.71 0.35
CA LYS A 5 -2.11 -13.24 0.35
C LYS A 5 -2.40 -12.69 1.75
N GLU A 6 -3.31 -13.32 2.50
CA GLU A 6 -3.61 -12.90 3.87
C GLU A 6 -2.47 -13.19 4.85
N PHE A 7 -1.81 -14.34 4.70
CA PHE A 7 -0.61 -14.66 5.46
C PHE A 7 0.48 -13.61 5.21
N SER A 8 0.82 -13.31 3.96
CA SER A 8 1.82 -12.29 3.61
C SER A 8 1.45 -10.93 4.18
N LEU A 9 0.19 -10.51 4.11
CA LEU A 9 -0.24 -9.23 4.67
C LEU A 9 -0.15 -9.20 6.20
N ARG A 10 -0.53 -10.27 6.92
CA ARG A 10 -0.38 -10.36 8.39
C ARG A 10 1.09 -10.45 8.83
N PHE A 11 1.93 -11.02 7.98
CA PHE A 11 3.37 -11.10 8.19
C PHE A 11 4.04 -9.74 8.02
N LEU A 12 3.66 -8.99 6.99
CA LEU A 12 4.24 -7.69 6.64
C LEU A 12 3.65 -6.52 7.44
N PHE A 13 2.39 -6.61 7.86
CA PHE A 13 1.68 -5.52 8.52
C PHE A 13 1.04 -5.97 9.83
N LYS A 14 1.03 -5.06 10.80
CA LYS A 14 0.17 -5.14 11.99
C LYS A 14 -1.03 -4.24 11.74
N VAL A 15 -2.20 -4.81 11.51
CA VAL A 15 -3.45 -4.05 11.34
C VAL A 15 -4.18 -4.06 12.68
N SER A 16 -4.58 -2.89 13.19
CA SER A 16 -5.40 -2.77 14.39
C SER A 16 -6.80 -3.31 14.13
N GLU A 17 -7.44 -3.83 15.18
CA GLU A 17 -8.86 -4.21 15.12
C GLU A 17 -9.81 -3.02 15.29
N GLN A 18 -9.27 -1.86 15.69
CA GLN A 18 -10.05 -0.65 15.88
C GLN A 18 -10.69 -0.19 14.56
N PRO A 19 -11.97 0.24 14.59
CA PRO A 19 -12.62 0.79 13.41
C PRO A 19 -11.92 2.08 12.98
N VAL A 20 -11.77 2.26 11.66
CA VAL A 20 -11.25 3.50 11.07
C VAL A 20 -12.33 4.57 11.20
N LEU A 21 -11.97 5.77 11.65
CA LEU A 21 -12.92 6.89 11.74
C LEU A 21 -13.35 7.32 10.33
N VAL A 22 -14.61 7.73 10.16
CA VAL A 22 -15.15 8.12 8.85
C VAL A 22 -14.36 9.27 8.22
N LYS A 23 -13.99 10.26 9.03
CA LYS A 23 -13.13 11.36 8.59
C LYS A 23 -11.80 10.85 8.04
N ASP A 24 -11.12 9.98 8.79
CA ASP A 24 -9.81 9.44 8.39
C ASP A 24 -9.94 8.54 7.16
N LEU A 25 -11.06 7.83 7.02
CA LEU A 25 -11.42 7.08 5.81
C LEU A 25 -11.59 7.99 4.60
N LEU A 26 -12.39 9.06 4.70
CA LEU A 26 -12.64 10.00 3.60
C LEU A 26 -11.35 10.70 3.18
N GLU A 27 -10.54 11.13 4.14
CA GLU A 27 -9.24 11.72 3.88
C GLU A 27 -8.28 10.73 3.22
N ALA A 28 -8.17 9.51 3.78
CA ALA A 28 -7.35 8.45 3.21
C ALA A 28 -7.79 8.08 1.79
N ASN A 29 -9.09 8.05 1.53
CA ASN A 29 -9.66 7.75 0.22
C ASN A 29 -9.37 8.87 -0.80
N ALA A 30 -9.54 10.14 -0.42
CA ALA A 30 -9.18 11.27 -1.27
C ALA A 30 -7.69 11.26 -1.63
N LEU A 31 -6.81 11.06 -0.64
CA LEU A 31 -5.36 10.95 -0.86
C LEU A 31 -5.01 9.74 -1.74
N PHE A 32 -5.66 8.60 -1.54
CA PHE A 32 -5.42 7.40 -2.33
C PHE A 32 -5.84 7.59 -3.79
N ASN A 33 -6.98 8.25 -4.03
CA ASN A 33 -7.47 8.57 -5.38
C ASN A 33 -6.54 9.54 -6.11
N ASP A 34 -5.90 10.47 -5.38
CA ASP A 34 -4.88 11.38 -5.92
C ASP A 34 -3.52 10.71 -6.15
N GLY A 35 -3.41 9.40 -5.91
CA GLY A 35 -2.17 8.64 -6.08
C GLY A 35 -1.14 8.86 -4.98
N MET A 36 -1.48 9.57 -3.90
CA MET A 36 -0.61 9.83 -2.77
C MET A 36 -0.51 8.62 -1.83
N LEU A 37 0.58 8.57 -1.05
CA LEU A 37 0.77 7.53 -0.05
C LEU A 37 0.00 7.86 1.22
N VAL A 38 -1.02 7.05 1.51
CA VAL A 38 -1.85 7.20 2.71
C VAL A 38 -1.04 6.92 3.97
N ASP A 39 -1.17 7.79 4.96
CA ASP A 39 -0.55 7.64 6.28
C ASP A 39 -1.05 6.35 6.98
N PRO A 40 -0.15 5.46 7.46
CA PRO A 40 -0.55 4.25 8.17
C PRO A 40 -1.34 4.53 9.45
N SER A 41 -1.10 5.66 10.11
CA SER A 41 -1.78 6.04 11.35
C SER A 41 -3.28 6.26 11.13
N LYS A 42 -3.67 6.93 10.05
CA LYS A 42 -5.08 7.18 9.65
C LYS A 42 -5.86 5.90 9.40
N LEU A 43 -5.17 4.85 8.94
CA LEU A 43 -5.78 3.56 8.64
C LEU A 43 -5.47 2.50 9.72
N ASN A 44 -4.94 2.93 10.88
CA ASN A 44 -4.63 2.09 12.04
C ASN A 44 -3.80 0.84 11.70
N PHE A 45 -2.80 0.96 10.81
CA PHE A 45 -1.87 -0.12 10.53
C PHE A 45 -0.41 0.31 10.71
N ASN A 46 0.46 -0.65 10.98
CA ASN A 46 1.90 -0.43 11.05
C ASN A 46 2.63 -1.44 10.15
N PHE A 47 3.69 -0.98 9.50
CA PHE A 47 4.55 -1.81 8.67
C PHE A 47 5.63 -2.45 9.54
N LYS A 48 5.69 -3.78 9.53
CA LYS A 48 6.71 -4.53 10.28
C LYS A 48 8.00 -4.52 9.47
N ILE A 49 8.83 -3.52 9.69
CA ILE A 49 10.09 -3.29 8.94
C ILE A 49 10.95 -4.56 8.91
N LEU A 50 11.20 -5.18 10.07
CA LEU A 50 12.02 -6.39 10.14
C LEU A 50 11.42 -7.54 9.31
N ASN A 51 10.13 -7.79 9.45
CA ASN A 51 9.45 -8.83 8.68
C ASN A 51 9.47 -8.55 7.18
N SER A 52 9.42 -7.29 6.77
CA SER A 52 9.53 -6.92 5.36
C SER A 52 10.91 -7.20 4.77
N TYR A 53 11.98 -6.97 5.54
CA TYR A 53 13.34 -7.35 5.14
C TYR A 53 13.49 -8.87 5.06
N ILE A 54 12.93 -9.63 6.01
CA ILE A 54 12.96 -11.09 5.97
C ILE A 54 12.20 -11.59 4.74
N TYR A 55 10.98 -11.09 4.49
CA TYR A 55 10.15 -11.51 3.37
C TYR A 55 10.83 -11.24 2.02
N PHE A 56 11.35 -10.01 1.84
CA PHE A 56 12.04 -9.63 0.61
C PHE A 56 13.40 -10.34 0.49
N GLY A 57 14.12 -10.52 1.58
CA GLY A 57 15.40 -11.23 1.62
C GLY A 57 15.27 -12.70 1.23
N VAL A 58 14.24 -13.41 1.73
CA VAL A 58 13.94 -14.79 1.30
C VAL A 58 13.59 -14.82 -0.18
N PHE A 59 12.79 -13.87 -0.68
CA PHE A 59 12.49 -13.76 -2.10
C PHE A 59 13.77 -13.55 -2.94
N CYS A 60 14.65 -12.64 -2.52
CA CYS A 60 15.95 -12.43 -3.16
C CYS A 60 16.82 -13.67 -3.11
N ALA A 61 16.89 -14.39 -2.00
CA ALA A 61 17.68 -15.63 -1.90
C ALA A 61 17.17 -16.70 -2.87
N VAL A 62 15.85 -16.90 -2.94
CA VAL A 62 15.24 -17.89 -3.85
C VAL A 62 15.48 -17.56 -5.33
N VAL A 63 15.57 -16.27 -5.70
CA VAL A 63 15.81 -15.85 -7.09
C VAL A 63 17.29 -15.74 -7.42
N LEU A 64 18.08 -15.10 -6.54
CA LEU A 64 19.48 -14.79 -6.79
C LEU A 64 20.41 -15.96 -6.52
N LEU A 65 20.13 -16.84 -5.54
CA LEU A 65 21.02 -17.99 -5.29
C LEU A 65 21.08 -18.96 -6.48
N PRO A 66 19.95 -19.39 -7.09
CA PRO A 66 20.02 -20.22 -8.28
C PRO A 66 20.69 -19.51 -9.45
N LEU A 67 20.39 -18.22 -9.64
CA LEU A 67 21.00 -17.40 -10.68
C LEU A 67 22.52 -17.32 -10.50
N LEU A 68 22.99 -17.11 -9.26
CA LEU A 68 24.40 -17.08 -8.92
C LEU A 68 25.05 -18.44 -9.15
N LEU A 69 24.43 -19.54 -8.75
CA LEU A 69 24.98 -20.89 -8.96
C LEU A 69 25.16 -21.20 -10.46
N ILE A 70 24.18 -20.82 -11.29
CA ILE A 70 24.25 -21.01 -12.75
C ILE A 70 25.31 -20.10 -13.38
N THR A 71 25.35 -18.83 -12.97
CA THR A 71 26.26 -17.84 -13.55
C THR A 71 27.67 -17.92 -12.97
N HIS A 72 27.89 -18.60 -11.84
CA HIS A 72 29.19 -18.73 -11.17
C HIS A 72 30.28 -19.19 -12.14
N TYR A 73 30.02 -20.20 -12.96
CA TYR A 73 31.03 -20.70 -13.91
C TYR A 73 31.44 -19.62 -14.93
N PHE A 74 30.50 -18.80 -15.40
CA PHE A 74 30.77 -17.69 -16.31
C PHE A 74 31.53 -16.55 -15.61
N LEU A 75 31.16 -16.22 -14.36
CA LEU A 75 31.82 -15.18 -13.58
C LEU A 75 33.29 -15.51 -13.28
N THR A 76 33.66 -16.78 -13.11
CA THR A 76 35.07 -17.16 -12.87
C THR A 76 35.99 -16.89 -14.06
N LYS A 77 35.44 -16.71 -15.28
CA LYS A 77 36.21 -16.42 -16.50
C LYS A 77 36.21 -14.93 -16.87
N LEU A 78 35.54 -14.10 -16.08
CA LEU A 78 35.32 -12.68 -16.36
C LEU A 78 36.41 -11.81 -15.72
N ASP A 79 36.71 -10.67 -16.34
CA ASP A 79 37.63 -9.67 -15.76
C ASP A 79 37.10 -9.17 -14.41
N PHE A 80 38.02 -9.00 -13.46
CA PHE A 80 37.71 -8.56 -12.10
C PHE A 80 36.94 -7.24 -12.04
N HIS A 81 37.26 -6.27 -12.91
CA HIS A 81 36.56 -4.98 -12.96
C HIS A 81 35.10 -5.15 -13.37
N ILE A 82 34.84 -6.01 -14.36
CA ILE A 82 33.48 -6.29 -14.83
C ILE A 82 32.70 -7.03 -13.75
N SER A 83 33.35 -7.96 -13.04
CA SER A 83 32.74 -8.67 -11.91
C SER A 83 32.29 -7.69 -10.80
N ILE A 84 33.14 -6.74 -10.42
CA ILE A 84 32.78 -5.71 -9.42
C ILE A 84 31.61 -4.87 -9.90
N VAL A 85 31.68 -4.34 -11.12
CA VAL A 85 30.61 -3.47 -11.67
C VAL A 85 29.28 -4.23 -11.71
N SER A 86 29.30 -5.50 -12.13
CA SER A 86 28.10 -6.33 -12.15
C SER A 86 27.50 -6.56 -10.76
N ALA A 87 28.34 -6.80 -9.75
CA ALA A 87 27.90 -7.01 -8.37
C ALA A 87 27.28 -5.73 -7.78
N VAL A 88 27.88 -4.56 -8.03
CA VAL A 88 27.32 -3.26 -7.63
C VAL A 88 25.98 -3.01 -8.30
N MET A 89 25.87 -3.30 -9.61
CA MET A 89 24.62 -3.14 -10.36
C MET A 89 23.50 -4.02 -9.81
N VAL A 90 23.77 -5.32 -9.59
CA VAL A 90 22.79 -6.25 -9.00
C VAL A 90 22.37 -5.79 -7.62
N THR A 91 23.32 -5.37 -6.78
CA THR A 91 23.04 -4.86 -5.43
C THR A 91 22.15 -3.62 -5.48
N ALA A 92 22.41 -2.68 -6.38
CA ALA A 92 21.57 -1.51 -6.59
C ALA A 92 20.15 -1.89 -7.02
N CYS A 93 20.00 -2.83 -7.96
CA CYS A 93 18.70 -3.34 -8.37
C CYS A 93 17.91 -3.97 -7.22
N VAL A 94 18.58 -4.69 -6.30
CA VAL A 94 17.95 -5.26 -5.10
C VAL A 94 17.42 -4.16 -4.18
N PHE A 95 18.19 -3.10 -3.93
CA PHE A 95 17.75 -1.98 -3.10
C PHE A 95 16.59 -1.20 -3.72
N ILE A 96 16.68 -0.88 -5.02
CA ILE A 96 15.59 -0.23 -5.77
C ILE A 96 14.33 -1.11 -5.73
N GLY A 97 14.48 -2.41 -5.96
CA GLY A 97 13.39 -3.38 -5.90
C GLY A 97 12.74 -3.43 -4.52
N TYR A 98 13.53 -3.34 -3.44
CA TYR A 98 13.00 -3.28 -2.08
C TYR A 98 12.21 -2.00 -1.81
N ASP A 99 12.68 -0.85 -2.29
CA ASP A 99 11.97 0.41 -2.15
C ASP A 99 10.63 0.40 -2.89
N ILE A 100 10.62 -0.12 -4.12
CA ILE A 100 9.38 -0.32 -4.89
C ILE A 100 8.46 -1.30 -4.15
N PHE A 101 8.99 -2.40 -3.62
CA PHE A 101 8.23 -3.38 -2.86
C PHE A 101 7.54 -2.77 -1.62
N LYS A 102 8.27 -1.95 -0.84
CA LYS A 102 7.70 -1.23 0.31
C LYS A 102 6.53 -0.34 -0.09
N VAL A 103 6.71 0.45 -1.16
CA VAL A 103 5.67 1.36 -1.66
C VAL A 103 4.45 0.59 -2.17
N TYR A 104 4.69 -0.47 -2.95
CA TYR A 104 3.65 -1.29 -3.55
C TYR A 104 2.81 -2.01 -2.50
N THR A 105 3.46 -2.65 -1.53
CA THR A 105 2.76 -3.35 -0.44
C THR A 105 1.95 -2.40 0.43
N ARG A 106 2.46 -1.19 0.70
CA ARG A 106 1.71 -0.13 1.38
C ARG A 106 0.45 0.26 0.61
N LYS A 107 0.53 0.47 -0.71
CA LYS A 107 -0.66 0.77 -1.54
C LYS A 107 -1.70 -0.34 -1.49
N ILE A 108 -1.29 -1.62 -1.54
CA ILE A 108 -2.21 -2.76 -1.45
C ILE A 108 -2.95 -2.78 -0.12
N ILE A 109 -2.25 -2.65 1.01
CA ILE A 109 -2.89 -2.74 2.31
C ILE A 109 -3.79 -1.53 2.55
N SER A 110 -3.37 -0.32 2.15
CA SER A 110 -4.20 0.89 2.25
C SER A 110 -5.52 0.71 1.49
N LYS A 111 -5.48 0.26 0.23
CA LYS A 111 -6.70 -0.02 -0.55
C LYS A 111 -7.60 -1.04 0.15
N LYS A 112 -7.02 -2.13 0.67
CA LYS A 112 -7.77 -3.19 1.35
C LYS A 112 -8.47 -2.67 2.61
N ILE A 113 -7.79 -1.84 3.41
CA ILE A 113 -8.37 -1.27 4.64
C ILE A 113 -9.44 -0.23 4.29
N ILE A 114 -9.18 0.65 3.32
CA ILE A 114 -10.17 1.63 2.84
C ILE A 114 -11.43 0.91 2.38
N GLN A 115 -11.32 -0.12 1.53
CA GLN A 115 -12.48 -0.89 1.08
C GLN A 115 -13.24 -1.57 2.24
N LYS A 116 -12.52 -2.09 3.25
CA LYS A 116 -13.13 -2.71 4.43
C LYS A 116 -13.87 -1.68 5.29
N ALA A 117 -13.25 -0.52 5.54
CA ALA A 117 -13.85 0.57 6.32
C ALA A 117 -15.02 1.21 5.56
N TRP A 118 -14.92 1.31 4.24
CA TRP A 118 -16.01 1.76 3.37
C TRP A 118 -17.23 0.86 3.46
N ALA A 119 -17.05 -0.47 3.41
CA ALA A 119 -18.16 -1.40 3.56
C ALA A 119 -18.84 -1.33 4.94
N LEU A 120 -18.13 -0.84 5.96
CA LEU A 120 -18.67 -0.65 7.31
C LEU A 120 -19.50 0.64 7.41
N HIS A 121 -18.97 1.76 6.91
CA HIS A 121 -19.61 3.07 7.04
C HIS A 121 -20.62 3.38 5.93
N PHE A 122 -20.40 2.83 4.74
CA PHE A 122 -21.22 3.05 3.55
C PHE A 122 -21.72 1.72 2.94
N PRO A 123 -22.49 0.90 3.68
CA PRO A 123 -22.86 -0.47 3.26
C PRO A 123 -23.68 -0.50 1.97
N TYR A 124 -24.46 0.54 1.69
CA TYR A 124 -25.33 0.65 0.50
C TYR A 124 -24.64 1.29 -0.71
N PHE A 125 -23.41 1.80 -0.55
CA PHE A 125 -22.67 2.46 -1.63
C PHE A 125 -21.46 1.62 -2.03
N ALA A 126 -21.43 1.14 -3.28
CA ALA A 126 -20.31 0.37 -3.79
C ALA A 126 -19.03 1.23 -3.89
N TYR A 127 -17.95 0.80 -3.25
CA TYR A 127 -16.66 1.52 -3.24
C TYR A 127 -16.19 1.89 -4.66
N GLU A 128 -16.20 0.94 -5.59
CA GLU A 128 -15.67 1.15 -6.95
C GLU A 128 -16.43 2.21 -7.75
N LYS A 129 -17.69 2.51 -7.38
CA LYS A 129 -18.51 3.53 -8.05
C LYS A 129 -18.44 4.89 -7.36
N TYR A 130 -18.42 4.89 -6.02
CA TYR A 130 -18.64 6.11 -5.23
C TYR A 130 -17.37 6.67 -4.57
N SER A 131 -16.26 5.93 -4.56
CA SER A 131 -15.02 6.37 -3.91
C SER A 131 -14.45 7.66 -4.51
N THR A 132 -14.46 7.82 -5.83
CA THR A 132 -13.94 9.02 -6.49
C THR A 132 -14.79 10.24 -6.14
N MET A 133 -16.11 10.14 -6.33
CA MET A 133 -17.06 11.23 -6.04
C MET A 133 -17.00 11.64 -4.56
N ALA A 134 -16.97 10.67 -3.63
CA ALA A 134 -16.85 10.98 -2.21
C ALA A 134 -15.53 11.66 -1.85
N GLY A 135 -14.44 11.32 -2.54
CA GLY A 135 -13.17 12.02 -2.41
C GLY A 135 -13.25 13.48 -2.88
N GLU A 136 -14.00 13.76 -3.94
CA GLU A 136 -14.25 15.11 -4.44
C GLU A 136 -15.14 15.92 -3.49
N PHE A 137 -16.26 15.36 -3.05
CA PHE A 137 -17.14 16.00 -2.06
C PHE A 137 -16.44 16.25 -0.73
N TYR A 138 -15.53 15.37 -0.31
CA TYR A 138 -14.69 15.60 0.87
C TYR A 138 -13.78 16.83 0.67
N LYS A 139 -13.16 17.00 -0.51
CA LYS A 139 -12.35 18.18 -0.81
C LYS A 139 -13.20 19.46 -0.89
N GLU A 140 -14.43 19.37 -1.40
CA GLU A 140 -15.39 20.48 -1.40
C GLU A 140 -15.77 20.88 0.02
N ALA A 141 -16.10 19.92 0.88
CA ALA A 141 -16.42 20.14 2.29
C ALA A 141 -15.27 20.80 3.06
N LEU A 142 -14.02 20.47 2.73
CA LEU A 142 -12.85 21.14 3.30
C LEU A 142 -12.72 22.60 2.85
N LYS A 143 -13.07 22.91 1.60
CA LYS A 143 -13.07 24.29 1.09
C LYS A 143 -14.19 25.14 1.69
N GLU A 144 -15.33 24.52 1.98
CA GLU A 144 -16.48 25.14 2.65
C GLU A 144 -16.33 25.19 4.18
N GLU A 145 -15.17 24.78 4.72
CA GLU A 145 -14.87 24.75 6.15
C GLU A 145 -15.92 24.03 7.02
N ILE A 146 -16.54 22.98 6.46
CA ILE A 146 -17.60 22.23 7.14
C ILE A 146 -17.04 21.61 8.44
N PRO A 147 -17.76 21.76 9.58
CA PRO A 147 -17.33 21.18 10.85
C PRO A 147 -17.08 19.68 10.73
N LYS A 148 -16.00 19.20 11.36
CA LYS A 148 -15.57 17.79 11.27
C LYS A 148 -16.65 16.79 11.68
N ALA A 149 -17.55 17.19 12.58
CA ALA A 149 -18.69 16.38 13.03
C ALA A 149 -19.74 16.16 11.93
N ASN A 150 -19.86 17.08 10.97
CA ASN A 150 -20.89 17.06 9.92
C ASN A 150 -20.35 16.57 8.57
N LEU A 151 -19.04 16.30 8.46
CA LEU A 151 -18.39 15.87 7.21
C LEU A 151 -19.00 14.60 6.63
N GLU A 152 -19.32 13.63 7.48
CA GLU A 152 -19.92 12.36 7.05
C GLU A 152 -21.31 12.59 6.45
N GLN A 153 -22.16 13.33 7.14
CA GLN A 153 -23.51 13.65 6.69
C GLN A 153 -23.49 14.48 5.39
N TYR A 154 -22.60 15.48 5.31
CA TYR A 154 -22.43 16.29 4.11
C TYR A 154 -22.08 15.45 2.88
N VAL A 155 -21.10 14.55 3.02
CA VAL A 155 -20.66 13.69 1.91
C VAL A 155 -21.75 12.70 1.53
N LEU A 156 -22.46 12.11 2.51
CA LEU A 156 -23.60 11.23 2.26
C LEU A 156 -24.73 11.94 1.50
N ASP A 157 -25.11 13.13 1.96
CA ASP A 157 -26.19 13.91 1.35
C ASP A 157 -25.82 14.26 -0.09
N LYS A 158 -24.60 14.72 -0.35
CA LYS A 158 -24.12 14.99 -1.73
C LYS A 158 -24.12 13.74 -2.60
N ILE A 159 -23.72 12.57 -2.08
CA ILE A 159 -23.77 11.30 -2.84
C ILE A 159 -25.21 10.92 -3.20
N ILE A 160 -26.16 11.12 -2.28
CA ILE A 160 -27.58 10.81 -2.52
C ILE A 160 -28.20 11.77 -3.54
N HIS A 161 -27.91 13.07 -3.43
CA HIS A 161 -28.46 14.10 -4.33
C HIS A 161 -27.78 14.14 -5.70
N SER A 162 -26.56 13.58 -5.82
CA SER A 162 -25.86 13.42 -7.09
C SER A 162 -26.29 12.17 -7.87
N LYS A 163 -27.22 11.37 -7.35
CA LYS A 163 -27.77 10.17 -7.99
C LYS A 163 -28.88 10.52 -8.98
#